data_AF-A0A9K3KKN4-F1
#
_entry.id   AF-A0A9K3KKN4-F1
#
_cell.length_a   1.000
_cell.length_b   1.000
_cell.length_c   1.000
_cell.angle_alpha   90.00
_cell.angle_beta   90.00
_cell.angle_gamma   90.00
#
_symmetry.space_group_name_H-M   'P 1'
#
loop_
_entity.id
_entity.type
_entity.pdbx_description
1 polymer ?
#
loop_
_entity_poly.entity_id
_entity_poly.type
_entity_poly.pdbx_seq_one_letter_code
_entity_poly.pdbx_strand_id
1 'polypeptide(L)'
;MKSTSIAAYGATALSLLQSRDPAGFEKLFQYLTPSSLRTLQDCLCEALDTKTTSGTHPGWQSLSSTEKTQCCNEVVAEAVLRRLVFKCLRKYSTCSTPQTMEEALKHHTLPKSLKEELVERYGGDPPNTWYDALQRLKVIADNNADQRNPGLWELVLDHPMTAYVPVQCQSCGLVVPDDLNSDLTDEQVGLREEEPTDEEAPLVRSGWFRGPRPHAKVFVLTCTECGVVSRWFRSRDPYVILNAQKWGRLCGEQEDLRLDLANYLDSHPNVLASGLGSYLERVQ
;
A
#
# COMPACT_ATOMS: atom_id res chain seq x y z
N MET A 1 28.15 18.71 -20.92
CA MET A 1 28.75 19.27 -19.68
C MET A 1 27.91 20.34 -18.97
N LYS A 2 26.91 21.01 -19.60
CA LYS A 2 26.04 21.98 -18.90
C LYS A 2 24.97 21.34 -17.97
N SER A 3 24.45 20.15 -18.27
CA SER A 3 23.32 19.57 -17.49
C SER A 3 23.72 19.04 -16.11
N THR A 4 24.95 18.54 -15.94
CA THR A 4 25.45 17.97 -14.68
C THR A 4 25.54 19.03 -13.57
N SER A 5 25.75 20.29 -13.96
CA SER A 5 25.81 21.44 -13.06
C SER A 5 24.43 21.82 -12.53
N ILE A 6 23.41 21.83 -13.41
CA ILE A 6 22.03 22.24 -13.09
C ILE A 6 21.31 21.21 -12.20
N ALA A 7 21.50 19.91 -12.46
CA ALA A 7 20.92 18.86 -11.62
C ALA A 7 21.45 18.91 -10.16
N ALA A 8 22.75 19.16 -9.98
CA ALA A 8 23.34 19.34 -8.66
C ALA A 8 22.80 20.59 -7.92
N TYR A 9 22.50 21.67 -8.66
CA TYR A 9 21.86 22.86 -8.10
C TYR A 9 20.40 22.61 -7.72
N GLY A 10 19.66 21.92 -8.57
CA GLY A 10 18.30 21.50 -8.30
C GLY A 10 18.18 20.66 -7.03
N ALA A 11 19.09 19.69 -6.85
CA ALA A 11 19.15 18.88 -5.64
C ALA A 11 19.47 19.71 -4.38
N THR A 12 20.38 20.68 -4.49
CA THR A 12 20.72 21.59 -3.38
C THR A 12 19.55 22.53 -3.04
N ALA A 13 18.84 23.05 -4.03
CA ALA A 13 17.69 23.91 -3.83
C ALA A 13 16.51 23.15 -3.24
N LEU A 14 16.25 21.91 -3.69
CA LEU A 14 15.26 21.02 -3.07
C LEU A 14 15.61 20.69 -1.62
N SER A 15 16.89 20.38 -1.33
CA SER A 15 17.34 20.14 0.05
C SER A 15 17.12 21.37 0.94
N LEU A 16 17.30 22.58 0.40
CA LEU A 16 17.05 23.82 1.13
C LEU A 16 15.55 24.07 1.36
N LEU A 17 14.72 23.82 0.34
CA LEU A 17 13.27 23.90 0.48
C LEU A 17 12.77 22.93 1.57
N GLN A 18 13.26 21.69 1.56
CA GLN A 18 12.97 20.70 2.60
C GLN A 18 13.46 21.16 3.97
N SER A 19 14.64 21.76 4.08
CA SER A 19 15.17 22.23 5.38
C SER A 19 14.42 23.43 5.95
N ARG A 20 13.82 24.27 5.10
CA ARG A 20 13.06 25.47 5.50
C ARG A 20 11.68 25.12 6.02
N ASP A 21 10.98 24.23 5.34
CA ASP A 21 9.66 23.76 5.75
C ASP A 21 9.50 22.27 5.45
N PRO A 22 10.02 21.39 6.34
CA PRO A 22 9.93 19.95 6.14
C PRO A 22 8.48 19.46 6.01
N ALA A 23 7.56 20.05 6.78
CA ALA A 23 6.17 19.61 6.82
C ALA A 23 5.40 20.03 5.56
N GLY A 24 5.56 21.29 5.11
CA GLY A 24 4.97 21.76 3.86
C GLY A 24 5.57 21.06 2.64
N PHE A 25 6.88 20.85 2.62
CA PHE A 25 7.55 20.10 1.56
C PHE A 25 7.00 18.68 1.45
N GLU A 26 6.87 17.96 2.58
CA GLU A 26 6.31 16.61 2.58
C GLU A 26 4.84 16.57 2.11
N LYS A 27 4.03 17.58 2.43
CA LYS A 27 2.64 17.69 1.93
C LYS A 27 2.60 17.80 0.40
N LEU A 28 3.54 18.51 -0.22
CA LEU A 28 3.58 18.66 -1.69
C LEU A 28 3.84 17.33 -2.40
N PHE A 29 4.63 16.44 -1.78
CA PHE A 29 4.91 15.08 -2.26
C PHE A 29 3.90 14.01 -1.80
N GLN A 30 2.96 14.38 -0.92
CA GLN A 30 1.94 13.45 -0.43
C GLN A 30 0.86 13.19 -1.49
N TYR A 31 0.41 14.24 -2.17
CA TYR A 31 -0.73 14.18 -3.10
C TYR A 31 -0.35 14.28 -4.57
N LEU A 32 0.85 14.82 -4.90
CA LEU A 32 1.37 14.96 -6.27
C LEU A 32 0.33 15.50 -7.27
N THR A 33 -0.51 16.45 -6.84
CA THR A 33 -1.51 17.07 -7.71
C THR A 33 -0.84 18.01 -8.71
N PRO A 34 -1.50 18.37 -9.83
CA PRO A 34 -0.99 19.38 -10.73
C PRO A 34 -0.70 20.72 -10.03
N SER A 35 -1.47 21.07 -8.99
CA SER A 35 -1.19 22.23 -8.15
C SER A 35 0.06 22.08 -7.31
N SER A 36 0.27 20.94 -6.64
CA SER A 36 1.45 20.74 -5.80
C SER A 36 2.75 20.67 -6.62
N LEU A 37 2.69 20.09 -7.82
CA LEU A 37 3.82 20.07 -8.76
C LEU A 37 4.20 21.48 -9.26
N ARG A 38 3.20 22.32 -9.59
CA ARG A 38 3.44 23.73 -9.93
C ARG A 38 4.03 24.51 -8.76
N THR A 39 3.48 24.34 -7.55
CA THR A 39 4.05 24.98 -6.36
C THR A 39 5.49 24.56 -6.10
N LEU A 40 5.84 23.28 -6.26
CA LEU A 40 7.23 22.81 -6.16
C LEU A 40 8.13 23.45 -7.20
N GLN A 41 7.65 23.58 -8.44
CA GLN A 41 8.37 24.23 -9.53
C GLN A 41 8.63 25.71 -9.23
N ASP A 42 7.59 26.44 -8.81
CA ASP A 42 7.68 27.88 -8.50
C ASP A 42 8.67 28.12 -7.35
N CYS A 43 8.55 27.36 -6.25
CA CYS A 43 9.46 27.44 -5.11
C CYS A 43 10.91 27.09 -5.50
N LEU A 44 11.10 26.12 -6.40
CA LEU A 44 12.43 25.74 -6.88
C LEU A 44 13.06 26.83 -7.73
N CYS A 45 12.31 27.39 -8.67
CA CYS A 45 12.80 28.46 -9.54
C CYS A 45 13.11 29.74 -8.71
N GLU A 46 12.26 30.09 -7.73
CA GLU A 46 12.51 31.19 -6.78
C GLU A 46 13.79 30.97 -5.94
N ALA A 47 13.99 29.75 -5.43
CA ALA A 47 15.17 29.41 -4.66
C ALA A 47 16.46 29.51 -5.48
N LEU A 48 16.42 29.13 -6.76
CA LEU A 48 17.56 29.22 -7.68
C LEU A 48 17.84 30.67 -8.11
N ASP A 49 16.81 31.49 -8.31
CA ASP A 49 16.97 32.92 -8.60
C ASP A 49 17.57 33.66 -7.38
N THR A 50 17.18 33.31 -6.15
CA THR A 50 17.70 33.92 -4.91
C THR A 50 19.16 33.53 -4.64
N LYS A 51 19.58 32.31 -4.98
CA LYS A 51 20.97 31.85 -4.78
C LYS A 51 21.97 32.40 -5.79
N THR A 52 21.50 32.90 -6.92
CA THR A 52 22.38 33.43 -7.97
C THR A 52 22.68 34.91 -7.79
N THR A 53 21.85 35.66 -7.06
CA THR A 53 22.13 37.04 -6.62
C THR A 53 23.27 37.14 -5.60
N SER A 54 23.63 36.06 -4.89
CA SER A 54 24.82 36.00 -4.02
C SER A 54 26.13 35.69 -4.76
N GLY A 55 26.15 35.83 -6.10
CA GLY A 55 27.38 35.84 -6.92
C GLY A 55 28.00 34.47 -7.18
N THR A 56 27.36 33.37 -6.80
CA THR A 56 28.03 32.07 -6.74
C THR A 56 27.92 31.26 -8.05
N HIS A 57 26.95 31.53 -8.95
CA HIS A 57 26.69 30.68 -10.13
C HIS A 57 26.12 31.43 -11.36
N PRO A 58 26.93 31.83 -12.36
CA PRO A 58 26.47 32.62 -13.51
C PRO A 58 25.63 31.85 -14.55
N GLY A 59 25.66 30.51 -14.52
CA GLY A 59 24.98 29.66 -15.52
C GLY A 59 23.46 29.75 -15.51
N TRP A 60 22.82 29.85 -14.35
CA TRP A 60 21.35 29.91 -14.22
C TRP A 60 20.78 31.24 -14.73
N GLN A 61 21.46 32.35 -14.48
CA GLN A 61 21.04 33.69 -14.93
C GLN A 61 21.15 33.85 -16.46
N SER A 62 21.99 33.05 -17.11
CA SER A 62 22.13 33.05 -18.57
C SER A 62 21.04 32.27 -19.32
N LEU A 63 20.18 31.54 -18.60
CA LEU A 63 19.08 30.78 -19.18
C LEU A 63 17.87 31.66 -19.43
N SER A 64 17.19 31.41 -20.56
CA SER A 64 15.86 31.95 -20.82
C SER A 64 14.83 31.44 -19.80
N SER A 65 13.69 32.12 -19.69
CA SER A 65 12.59 31.67 -18.83
C SER A 65 12.16 30.23 -19.14
N THR A 66 12.06 29.88 -20.43
CA THR A 66 11.70 28.53 -20.87
C THR A 66 12.74 27.48 -20.47
N GLU A 67 14.03 27.79 -20.61
CA GLU A 67 15.10 26.88 -20.20
C GLU A 67 15.13 26.69 -18.67
N LYS A 68 14.89 27.75 -17.89
CA LYS A 68 14.74 27.67 -16.43
C LYS A 68 13.58 26.78 -16.03
N THR A 69 12.41 26.97 -16.65
CA THR A 69 11.21 26.14 -16.43
C THR A 69 11.49 24.67 -16.73
N GLN A 70 12.14 24.36 -17.86
CA GLN A 70 12.49 22.99 -18.22
C GLN A 70 13.45 22.36 -17.21
N CYS A 71 14.49 23.10 -16.79
CA CYS A 71 15.43 22.63 -15.78
C CYS A 71 14.74 22.38 -14.43
N CYS A 72 13.85 23.28 -13.98
CA CYS A 72 13.05 23.07 -12.77
C CYS A 72 12.18 21.80 -12.90
N ASN A 73 11.58 21.56 -14.07
CA ASN A 73 10.75 20.37 -14.32
C ASN A 73 11.55 19.06 -14.24
N GLU A 74 12.74 19.00 -14.84
CA GLU A 74 13.61 17.81 -14.80
C GLU A 74 14.01 17.47 -13.35
N VAL A 75 14.36 18.49 -12.56
CA VAL A 75 14.71 18.35 -11.15
C VAL A 75 13.51 17.89 -10.30
N VAL A 76 12.32 18.48 -10.53
CA VAL A 76 11.09 18.06 -9.84
C VAL A 76 10.73 16.62 -10.20
N ALA A 77 10.82 16.25 -11.48
CA ALA A 77 10.57 14.88 -11.94
C ALA A 77 11.53 13.88 -11.28
N GLU A 78 12.83 14.18 -11.23
CA GLU A 78 13.80 13.32 -10.56
C GLU A 78 13.52 13.19 -9.05
N ALA A 79 13.15 14.28 -8.38
CA ALA A 79 12.78 14.26 -6.97
C ALA A 79 11.53 13.43 -6.70
N VAL A 80 10.52 13.54 -7.57
CA VAL A 80 9.31 12.71 -7.50
C VAL A 80 9.65 11.24 -7.68
N LEU A 81 10.45 10.89 -8.69
CA LEU A 81 10.91 9.51 -8.92
C LEU A 81 11.67 8.96 -7.72
N ARG A 82 12.64 9.70 -7.18
CA ARG A 82 13.39 9.30 -5.98
C ARG A 82 12.47 9.12 -4.77
N ARG A 83 11.46 9.98 -4.61
CA ARG A 83 10.47 9.87 -3.53
C ARG A 83 9.59 8.64 -3.70
N LEU A 84 9.16 8.33 -4.92
CA LEU A 84 8.42 7.11 -5.24
C LEU A 84 9.27 5.88 -4.93
N VAL A 85 10.50 5.82 -5.44
CA VAL A 85 11.47 4.74 -5.16
C VAL A 85 11.70 4.60 -3.65
N PHE A 86 11.92 5.70 -2.92
CA PHE A 86 12.09 5.65 -1.47
C PHE A 86 10.84 5.12 -0.75
N LYS A 87 9.63 5.56 -1.15
CA LYS A 87 8.37 5.04 -0.59
C LYS A 87 8.24 3.54 -0.86
N CYS A 88 8.56 3.08 -2.07
CA CYS A 88 8.60 1.67 -2.43
C CYS A 88 9.61 0.92 -1.55
N LEU A 89 10.89 1.33 -1.54
CA LEU A 89 11.96 0.69 -0.76
C LEU A 89 11.64 0.62 0.73
N ARG A 90 11.07 1.70 1.31
CA ARG A 90 10.62 1.71 2.70
C ARG A 90 9.46 0.73 2.95
N LYS A 91 8.57 0.57 1.97
CA LYS A 91 7.50 -0.44 2.04
C LYS A 91 8.07 -1.85 1.93
N TYR A 92 9.09 -2.07 1.10
CA TYR A 92 9.83 -3.33 1.01
C TYR A 92 10.60 -3.67 2.29
N SER A 93 11.22 -2.68 2.95
CA SER A 93 11.96 -2.91 4.20
C SER A 93 11.05 -3.30 5.38
N THR A 94 9.74 -3.30 5.19
CA THR A 94 8.74 -3.68 6.19
C THR A 94 8.00 -4.96 5.80
N CYS A 95 8.48 -5.70 4.79
CA CYS A 95 7.92 -7.00 4.44
C CYS A 95 8.10 -8.00 5.59
N SER A 96 7.10 -8.86 5.74
CA SER A 96 7.18 -10.02 6.62
C SER A 96 8.25 -11.00 6.12
N THR A 97 8.92 -11.69 7.05
CA THR A 97 9.83 -12.78 6.66
C THR A 97 9.04 -13.93 6.01
N PRO A 98 9.66 -14.73 5.13
CA PRO A 98 8.98 -15.89 4.55
C PRO A 98 8.40 -16.84 5.61
N GLN A 99 9.09 -17.02 6.74
CA GLN A 99 8.64 -17.85 7.85
C GLN A 99 7.37 -17.27 8.50
N THR A 100 7.38 -15.97 8.83
CA THR A 100 6.20 -15.26 9.36
C THR A 100 5.00 -15.39 8.44
N MET A 101 5.23 -15.22 7.13
CA MET A 101 4.16 -15.32 6.14
C MET A 101 3.58 -16.74 6.04
N GLU A 102 4.42 -17.77 6.06
CA GLU A 102 3.98 -19.16 6.04
C GLU A 102 3.15 -19.54 7.26
N GLU A 103 3.63 -19.14 8.44
CA GLU A 103 2.90 -19.37 9.69
C GLU A 103 1.53 -18.69 9.66
N ALA A 104 1.45 -17.45 9.17
CA ALA A 104 0.18 -16.75 9.01
C ALA A 104 -0.77 -17.46 8.03
N LEU A 105 -0.25 -17.99 6.91
CA LEU A 105 -1.04 -18.78 5.95
C LEU A 105 -1.62 -20.06 6.55
N LYS A 106 -0.90 -20.66 7.51
CA LYS A 106 -1.30 -21.90 8.21
C LYS A 106 -2.20 -21.65 9.42
N HIS A 107 -2.25 -20.41 9.91
CA HIS A 107 -2.85 -20.11 11.21
C HIS A 107 -4.37 -20.25 11.24
N HIS A 108 -5.08 -19.63 10.28
CA HIS A 108 -6.54 -19.58 10.29
C HIS A 108 -7.17 -20.75 9.53
N THR A 109 -8.15 -21.40 10.16
CA THR A 109 -9.02 -22.34 9.45
C THR A 109 -10.05 -21.60 8.61
N LEU A 110 -10.22 -22.01 7.36
CA LEU A 110 -11.19 -21.40 6.45
C LEU A 110 -12.64 -21.78 6.83
N PRO A 111 -13.60 -20.84 6.77
CA PRO A 111 -15.02 -21.15 6.96
C PRO A 111 -15.53 -22.13 5.88
N LYS A 112 -16.53 -22.96 6.25
CA LYS A 112 -17.10 -23.98 5.35
C LYS A 112 -17.51 -23.42 3.98
N SER A 113 -18.23 -22.30 3.96
CA SER A 113 -18.69 -21.66 2.72
C SER A 113 -17.53 -21.27 1.80
N LEU A 114 -16.44 -20.78 2.37
CA LEU A 114 -15.24 -20.41 1.61
C LEU A 114 -14.52 -21.66 1.08
N LYS A 115 -14.46 -22.75 1.85
CA LYS A 115 -13.90 -24.01 1.35
C LYS A 115 -14.68 -24.53 0.14
N GLU A 116 -16.01 -24.48 0.19
CA GLU A 116 -16.90 -24.89 -0.90
C GLU A 116 -16.69 -24.03 -2.15
N GLU A 117 -16.61 -22.70 -1.99
CA GLU A 117 -16.31 -21.76 -3.09
C GLU A 117 -14.95 -22.07 -3.75
N LEU A 118 -13.91 -22.33 -2.94
CA LEU A 118 -12.57 -22.63 -3.47
C LEU A 118 -12.53 -23.97 -4.21
N VAL A 119 -13.28 -24.97 -3.76
CA VAL A 119 -13.41 -26.25 -4.47
C VAL A 119 -14.16 -26.07 -5.77
N GLU A 120 -15.24 -25.29 -5.79
CA GLU A 120 -15.99 -24.99 -7.01
C GLU A 120 -15.10 -24.28 -8.04
N ARG A 121 -14.28 -23.32 -7.61
CA ARG A 121 -13.46 -22.49 -8.50
C ARG A 121 -12.16 -23.16 -8.96
N TYR A 122 -11.50 -23.93 -8.09
CA TYR A 122 -10.15 -24.47 -8.34
C TYR A 122 -10.09 -26.02 -8.35
N GLY A 123 -11.20 -26.68 -8.03
CA GLY A 123 -11.29 -28.13 -7.91
C GLY A 123 -10.42 -28.73 -6.79
N GLY A 124 -10.51 -30.04 -6.62
CA GLY A 124 -9.74 -30.79 -5.62
C GLY A 124 -10.44 -30.88 -4.26
N ASP A 125 -9.67 -31.21 -3.23
CA ASP A 125 -10.19 -31.36 -1.86
C ASP A 125 -10.39 -30.00 -1.17
N PRO A 126 -11.37 -29.88 -0.25
CA PRO A 126 -11.61 -28.65 0.51
C PRO A 126 -10.37 -28.21 1.31
N PRO A 127 -9.77 -27.03 1.04
CA PRO A 127 -8.58 -26.58 1.75
C PRO A 127 -8.92 -26.24 3.21
N ASN A 128 -8.05 -26.57 4.16
CA ASN A 128 -8.28 -26.23 5.58
C ASN A 128 -7.79 -24.82 5.91
N THR A 129 -6.69 -24.40 5.30
CA THR A 129 -6.01 -23.13 5.55
C THR A 129 -5.75 -22.38 4.24
N TRP A 130 -5.33 -21.11 4.34
CA TRP A 130 -4.84 -20.38 3.16
C TRP A 130 -3.59 -21.01 2.56
N TYR A 131 -2.76 -21.65 3.38
CA TYR A 131 -1.58 -22.38 2.90
C TYR A 131 -1.99 -23.53 1.96
N ASP A 132 -2.99 -24.34 2.34
CA ASP A 132 -3.48 -25.44 1.50
C ASP A 132 -4.02 -24.93 0.16
N ALA A 133 -4.78 -23.83 0.20
CA ALA A 133 -5.27 -23.16 -1.00
C ALA A 133 -4.12 -22.69 -1.89
N LEU A 134 -3.08 -22.07 -1.32
CA LEU A 134 -1.90 -21.62 -2.07
C LEU A 134 -1.13 -22.80 -2.70
N GLN A 135 -0.98 -23.93 -2.00
CA GLN A 135 -0.36 -25.13 -2.58
C GLN A 135 -1.18 -25.66 -3.76
N ARG A 136 -2.52 -25.61 -3.68
CA ARG A 136 -3.38 -25.96 -4.81
C ARG A 136 -3.16 -25.03 -6.01
N LEU A 137 -3.04 -23.72 -5.79
CA LEU A 137 -2.73 -22.77 -6.86
C LEU A 137 -1.37 -23.05 -7.51
N LYS A 138 -0.35 -23.44 -6.73
CA LYS A 138 0.96 -23.87 -7.25
C LYS A 138 0.82 -25.07 -8.20
N VAL A 139 0.10 -26.11 -7.78
CA VAL A 139 -0.17 -27.29 -8.62
C VAL A 139 -0.91 -26.91 -9.90
N ILE A 140 -1.89 -25.99 -9.83
CA ILE A 140 -2.62 -25.51 -11.02
C ILE A 140 -1.69 -24.74 -11.96
N ALA A 141 -0.83 -23.87 -11.43
CA ALA A 141 0.13 -23.11 -12.23
C ALA A 141 1.13 -24.05 -12.93
N ASP A 142 1.69 -25.03 -12.20
CA ASP A 142 2.68 -25.97 -12.72
C ASP A 142 2.12 -26.86 -13.83
N ASN A 143 0.88 -27.36 -13.66
CA ASN A 143 0.23 -28.23 -14.65
C ASN A 143 -0.16 -27.52 -15.95
N ASN A 144 -0.13 -26.19 -15.97
CA ASN A 144 -0.59 -25.37 -17.09
C ASN A 144 0.54 -24.57 -17.75
N ALA A 145 1.81 -24.86 -17.44
CA ALA A 145 2.98 -24.14 -17.94
C ALA A 145 3.09 -24.05 -19.48
N ASP A 146 2.43 -24.95 -20.21
CA ASP A 146 2.42 -25.01 -21.69
C ASP A 146 1.25 -24.24 -22.35
N GLN A 147 0.29 -23.72 -21.59
CA GLN A 147 -0.85 -22.95 -22.09
C GLN A 147 -0.73 -21.47 -21.69
N ARG A 148 -1.45 -20.57 -22.40
CA ARG A 148 -1.57 -19.11 -22.09
C ARG A 148 -2.32 -18.83 -20.78
N ASN A 149 -2.14 -19.68 -19.77
CA ASN A 149 -2.79 -19.55 -18.49
C ASN A 149 -2.05 -18.55 -17.59
N PRO A 150 -2.78 -17.92 -16.66
CA PRO A 150 -2.18 -17.01 -15.70
C PRO A 150 -1.10 -17.73 -14.89
N GLY A 151 0.05 -17.06 -14.68
CA GLY A 151 1.08 -17.57 -13.78
C GLY A 151 0.55 -17.66 -12.35
N LEU A 152 1.32 -18.30 -11.46
CA LEU A 152 0.95 -18.42 -10.04
C LEU A 152 0.60 -17.06 -9.43
N TRP A 153 1.32 -16.02 -9.82
CA TRP A 153 1.09 -14.68 -9.30
C TRP A 153 -0.28 -14.13 -9.70
N GLU A 154 -0.66 -14.26 -10.96
CA GLU A 154 -1.99 -13.85 -11.43
C GLU A 154 -3.11 -14.63 -10.74
N LEU A 155 -2.93 -15.95 -10.53
CA LEU A 155 -3.86 -16.76 -9.76
C LEU A 155 -4.01 -16.25 -8.32
N VAL A 156 -2.91 -15.86 -7.67
CA VAL A 156 -2.90 -15.31 -6.31
C VAL A 156 -3.59 -13.94 -6.24
N LEU A 157 -3.41 -13.09 -7.24
CA LEU A 157 -4.05 -11.77 -7.32
C LEU A 157 -5.58 -11.86 -7.48
N ASP A 158 -6.06 -12.88 -8.19
CA ASP A 158 -7.49 -13.12 -8.40
C ASP A 158 -8.13 -14.00 -7.30
N HIS A 159 -7.33 -14.46 -6.33
CA HIS A 159 -7.75 -15.36 -5.27
C HIS A 159 -8.46 -14.61 -4.12
N PRO A 160 -9.51 -15.18 -3.49
CA PRO A 160 -10.18 -14.57 -2.34
C PRO A 160 -9.26 -14.16 -1.17
N MET A 161 -8.10 -14.80 -1.04
CA MET A 161 -7.07 -14.47 -0.05
C MET A 161 -6.53 -13.03 -0.19
N THR A 162 -6.49 -12.48 -1.41
CA THR A 162 -5.98 -11.12 -1.68
C THR A 162 -7.09 -10.12 -2.00
N ALA A 163 -8.35 -10.55 -1.90
CA ALA A 163 -9.52 -9.74 -2.23
C ALA A 163 -9.80 -8.63 -1.21
N TYR A 164 -10.53 -7.60 -1.66
CA TYR A 164 -11.11 -6.60 -0.77
C TYR A 164 -12.17 -7.22 0.11
N VAL A 165 -12.01 -7.03 1.42
CA VAL A 165 -13.01 -7.41 2.40
C VAL A 165 -13.43 -6.12 3.08
N PRO A 166 -14.66 -5.61 2.87
CA PRO A 166 -15.10 -4.42 3.58
C PRO A 166 -15.14 -4.68 5.09
N VAL A 167 -15.11 -3.61 5.89
CA VAL A 167 -15.41 -3.73 7.31
C VAL A 167 -16.84 -4.25 7.43
N GLN A 168 -17.04 -5.31 8.20
CA GLN A 168 -18.32 -5.98 8.32
C GLN A 168 -18.43 -6.69 9.67
N CYS A 169 -19.66 -6.99 10.10
CA CYS A 169 -19.88 -7.79 11.28
C CYS A 169 -19.27 -9.19 11.12
N GLN A 170 -18.44 -9.60 12.08
CA GLN A 170 -17.75 -10.90 12.06
C GLN A 170 -18.70 -12.10 12.24
N SER A 171 -19.89 -11.86 12.79
CA SER A 171 -20.93 -12.88 12.91
C SER A 171 -21.80 -12.95 11.65
N CYS A 172 -22.65 -11.95 11.39
CA CYS A 172 -23.64 -12.01 10.32
C CYS A 172 -23.11 -11.56 8.95
N GLY A 173 -21.99 -10.82 8.89
CA GLY A 173 -21.45 -10.28 7.63
C GLY A 173 -22.11 -8.99 7.14
N LEU A 174 -22.91 -8.31 7.98
CA LEU A 174 -23.42 -6.98 7.64
C LEU A 174 -22.26 -6.03 7.37
N VAL A 175 -22.21 -5.50 6.14
CA VAL A 175 -21.16 -4.58 5.70
C VAL A 175 -21.39 -3.19 6.29
N VAL A 176 -20.34 -2.62 6.88
CA VAL A 176 -20.29 -1.22 7.28
C VAL A 176 -20.02 -0.38 6.02
N PRO A 177 -20.89 0.57 5.65
CA PRO A 177 -20.64 1.44 4.52
C PRO A 177 -19.29 2.18 4.66
N ASP A 178 -18.53 2.29 3.57
CA ASP A 178 -17.27 3.07 3.51
C ASP A 178 -17.40 4.25 2.53
N ASP A 179 -18.63 4.69 2.26
CA ASP A 179 -18.88 5.82 1.36
C ASP A 179 -18.54 7.15 2.05
N LEU A 180 -17.62 7.89 1.45
CA LEU A 180 -17.18 9.23 1.87
C LEU A 180 -18.31 10.27 1.79
N ASN A 181 -19.35 10.00 0.99
CA ASN A 181 -20.52 10.87 0.82
C ASN A 181 -21.72 10.41 1.66
N SER A 182 -21.56 9.38 2.50
CA SER A 182 -22.66 8.94 3.35
C SER A 182 -22.86 9.95 4.48
N ASP A 183 -24.10 10.46 4.62
CA ASP A 183 -24.50 11.31 5.75
C ASP A 183 -24.56 10.56 7.10
N LEU A 184 -24.06 9.32 7.14
CA LEU A 184 -24.11 8.46 8.33
C LEU A 184 -22.86 8.68 9.19
N THR A 185 -23.05 9.03 10.46
CA THR A 185 -21.96 9.07 11.43
C THR A 185 -21.55 7.65 11.84
N ASP A 186 -20.35 7.51 12.43
CA ASP A 186 -19.87 6.23 12.94
C ASP A 186 -20.86 5.63 13.96
N GLU A 187 -21.44 6.45 14.84
CA GLU A 187 -22.43 6.01 15.82
C GLU A 187 -23.71 5.48 15.17
N GLN A 188 -24.16 6.08 14.06
CA GLN A 188 -25.37 5.65 13.35
C GLN A 188 -25.21 4.27 12.69
N VAL A 189 -23.98 3.88 12.36
CA VAL A 189 -23.66 2.53 11.87
C VAL A 189 -23.19 1.59 12.98
N GLY A 190 -23.33 1.99 14.25
CA GLY A 190 -22.97 1.19 15.42
C GLY A 190 -21.47 1.08 15.67
N LEU A 191 -20.66 1.95 15.07
CA LEU A 191 -19.21 1.99 15.17
C LEU A 191 -18.78 2.98 16.26
N ARG A 192 -17.79 2.59 17.05
CA ARG A 192 -17.06 3.49 17.98
C ARG A 192 -15.57 3.19 17.94
N GLU A 193 -14.78 4.14 18.44
CA GLU A 193 -13.34 3.96 18.60
C GLU A 193 -12.98 3.64 20.05
N GLU A 194 -12.06 2.71 20.22
CA GLU A 194 -11.42 2.37 21.49
C GLU A 194 -9.89 2.38 21.33
N GLU A 195 -9.19 2.56 22.45
CA GLU A 195 -7.74 2.32 22.48
C GLU A 195 -7.46 0.82 22.29
N PRO A 196 -6.36 0.46 21.60
CA PRO A 196 -5.89 -0.92 21.56
C PRO A 196 -5.69 -1.49 22.96
N THR A 197 -6.08 -2.76 23.17
CA THR A 197 -5.59 -3.52 24.32
C THR A 197 -4.09 -3.77 24.22
N ASP A 198 -3.45 -4.24 25.30
CA ASP A 198 -2.02 -4.58 25.29
C ASP A 198 -1.66 -5.63 24.22
N GLU A 199 -2.59 -6.54 23.92
CA GLU A 199 -2.42 -7.57 22.88
C GLU A 199 -2.62 -7.00 21.46
N GLU A 200 -3.51 -6.02 21.30
CA GLU A 200 -3.80 -5.37 20.02
C GLU A 200 -2.75 -4.30 19.67
N ALA A 201 -2.20 -3.61 20.68
CA ALA A 201 -1.24 -2.51 20.51
C ALA A 201 -0.06 -2.79 19.57
N PRO A 202 0.61 -3.97 19.59
CA PRO A 202 1.70 -4.25 18.64
C PRO A 202 1.21 -4.49 17.20
N LEU A 203 -0.08 -4.78 17.00
CA LEU A 203 -0.66 -5.15 15.71
C LEU A 203 -1.39 -3.98 15.02
N VAL A 204 -1.90 -3.03 15.81
CA VAL A 204 -2.70 -1.91 15.32
C VAL A 204 -1.81 -0.83 14.72
N ARG A 205 -2.20 -0.29 13.57
CA ARG A 205 -1.60 0.90 12.96
C ARG A 205 -2.61 2.03 12.80
N SER A 206 -2.09 3.25 12.65
CA SER A 206 -2.89 4.37 12.15
C SER A 206 -3.25 4.16 10.67
N GLY A 207 -4.30 4.82 10.20
CA GLY A 207 -4.77 4.61 8.83
C GLY A 207 -6.01 5.41 8.48
N TRP A 208 -6.60 5.06 7.34
CA TRP A 208 -7.80 5.73 6.82
C TRP A 208 -8.98 4.77 6.79
N PHE A 209 -10.05 5.08 7.49
CA PHE A 209 -11.33 4.37 7.36
C PHE A 209 -12.42 5.37 7.72
N ARG A 210 -13.35 5.65 6.78
CA ARG A 210 -14.31 6.74 6.93
C ARG A 210 -13.65 8.05 7.41
N GLY A 211 -12.47 8.36 6.84
CA GLY A 211 -11.64 9.51 7.18
C GLY A 211 -10.26 9.16 7.79
N PRO A 212 -9.37 10.16 7.94
CA PRO A 212 -8.04 9.94 8.52
C PRO A 212 -8.13 9.67 10.02
N ARG A 213 -7.46 8.61 10.49
CA ARG A 213 -7.29 8.29 11.91
C ARG A 213 -5.81 8.41 12.28
N PRO A 214 -5.38 9.56 12.85
CA PRO A 214 -3.96 9.85 13.05
C PRO A 214 -3.29 8.95 14.10
N HIS A 215 -4.07 8.37 15.00
CA HIS A 215 -3.61 7.45 16.02
C HIS A 215 -4.06 6.01 15.69
N ALA A 216 -3.31 5.04 16.20
CA ALA A 216 -3.71 3.64 16.19
C ALA A 216 -5.00 3.49 17.01
N LYS A 217 -6.06 2.95 16.39
CA LYS A 217 -7.38 2.80 17.00
C LYS A 217 -7.97 1.45 16.68
N VAL A 218 -8.77 0.96 17.61
CA VAL A 218 -9.63 -0.21 17.40
C VAL A 218 -11.05 0.27 17.19
N PHE A 219 -11.64 -0.17 16.10
CA PHE A 219 -13.03 0.10 15.77
C PHE A 219 -13.88 -1.03 16.34
N VAL A 220 -14.83 -0.65 17.18
CA VAL A 220 -15.76 -1.58 17.81
C VAL A 220 -17.12 -1.38 17.19
N LEU A 221 -17.56 -2.40 16.45
CA LEU A 221 -18.83 -2.43 15.75
C LEU A 221 -19.84 -3.22 16.57
N THR A 222 -20.86 -2.56 17.11
CA THR A 222 -22.08 -3.22 17.58
C THR A 222 -23.00 -3.40 16.38
N CYS A 223 -23.14 -4.62 15.87
CA CYS A 223 -23.94 -4.86 14.68
C CYS A 223 -25.42 -4.53 14.91
N THR A 224 -26.00 -3.69 14.06
CA THR A 224 -27.42 -3.27 14.14
C THR A 224 -28.40 -4.40 13.85
N GLU A 225 -27.98 -5.42 13.09
CA GLU A 225 -28.84 -6.55 12.71
C GLU A 225 -28.82 -7.69 13.75
N CYS A 226 -27.64 -8.07 14.26
CA CYS A 226 -27.50 -9.24 15.14
C CYS A 226 -27.01 -8.92 16.55
N GLY A 227 -26.77 -7.65 16.89
CA GLY A 227 -26.31 -7.19 18.21
C GLY A 227 -24.89 -7.61 18.61
N VAL A 228 -24.24 -8.47 17.82
CA VAL A 228 -22.88 -8.96 18.11
C VAL A 228 -21.86 -7.82 17.97
N VAL A 229 -20.96 -7.75 18.95
CA VAL A 229 -19.83 -6.82 18.93
C VAL A 229 -18.67 -7.45 18.16
N SER A 230 -18.22 -6.78 17.11
CA SER A 230 -17.01 -7.12 16.34
C SER A 230 -15.92 -6.08 16.63
N ARG A 231 -14.69 -6.52 16.82
CA ARG A 231 -13.53 -5.63 16.95
C ARG A 231 -12.72 -5.72 15.67
N TRP A 232 -12.35 -4.56 15.13
CA TRP A 232 -11.56 -4.46 13.91
C TRP A 232 -10.53 -3.35 14.04
N PHE A 233 -9.37 -3.52 13.40
CA PHE A 233 -8.37 -2.47 13.34
C PHE A 233 -7.53 -2.58 12.08
N ARG A 234 -6.89 -1.47 11.70
CA ARG A 234 -5.90 -1.46 10.62
C ARG A 234 -4.66 -2.20 11.11
N SER A 235 -4.14 -3.13 10.31
CA SER A 235 -2.90 -3.85 10.63
C SER A 235 -2.02 -4.01 9.41
N ARG A 236 -0.73 -4.24 9.62
CA ARG A 236 0.20 -4.75 8.59
C ARG A 236 0.53 -6.22 8.83
N ASP A 237 0.15 -6.77 9.99
CA ASP A 237 0.51 -8.11 10.39
C ASP A 237 -0.26 -9.15 9.53
N PRO A 238 0.44 -10.09 8.86
CA PRO A 238 -0.20 -11.06 7.99
C PRO A 238 -1.13 -12.01 8.73
N TYR A 239 -0.90 -12.31 10.02
CA TYR A 239 -1.83 -13.14 10.81
C TYR A 239 -3.17 -12.43 11.00
N VAL A 240 -3.15 -11.11 11.18
CA VAL A 240 -4.37 -10.32 11.30
C VAL A 240 -5.05 -10.21 9.93
N ILE A 241 -4.28 -9.84 8.89
CA ILE A 241 -4.82 -9.59 7.56
C ILE A 241 -5.41 -10.89 6.95
N LEU A 242 -4.78 -12.05 7.16
CA LEU A 242 -5.26 -13.33 6.63
C LEU A 242 -6.41 -13.96 7.44
N ASN A 243 -6.95 -13.29 8.45
CA ASN A 243 -8.10 -13.80 9.18
C ASN A 243 -9.30 -14.01 8.23
N ALA A 244 -9.66 -15.27 8.01
CA ALA A 244 -10.73 -15.68 7.10
C ALA A 244 -12.14 -15.46 7.68
N GLN A 245 -12.25 -15.11 8.97
CA GLN A 245 -13.51 -14.87 9.66
C GLN A 245 -13.99 -13.44 9.47
N LYS A 246 -14.16 -13.03 8.21
CA LYS A 246 -14.76 -11.75 7.83
C LYS A 246 -13.97 -10.52 8.35
N TRP A 247 -12.67 -10.65 8.57
CA TRP A 247 -11.81 -9.52 8.92
C TRP A 247 -11.69 -8.55 7.75
N GLY A 248 -11.92 -7.25 8.00
CA GLY A 248 -11.83 -6.22 6.97
C GLY A 248 -10.40 -6.06 6.45
N ARG A 249 -10.26 -6.07 5.12
CA ARG A 249 -9.01 -5.92 4.36
C ARG A 249 -9.19 -4.81 3.34
N LEU A 250 -8.87 -3.58 3.75
CA LEU A 250 -8.97 -2.40 2.90
C LEU A 250 -7.81 -2.36 1.89
N CYS A 251 -7.80 -1.36 1.02
CA CYS A 251 -6.79 -1.23 -0.04
C CYS A 251 -5.33 -1.25 0.49
N GLY A 252 -5.08 -0.60 1.63
CA GLY A 252 -3.76 -0.61 2.26
C GLY A 252 -3.32 -2.00 2.72
N GLU A 253 -4.19 -2.73 3.41
CA GLU A 253 -3.94 -4.10 3.87
C GLU A 253 -3.76 -5.09 2.71
N GLN A 254 -4.53 -4.93 1.62
CA GLN A 254 -4.32 -5.74 0.41
C GLN A 254 -2.94 -5.53 -0.19
N GLU A 255 -2.55 -4.27 -0.33
CA GLU A 255 -1.27 -3.92 -0.92
C GLU A 255 -0.09 -4.30 -0.02
N ASP A 256 -0.28 -4.36 1.29
CA ASP A 256 0.71 -4.90 2.22
C ASP A 256 0.78 -6.44 2.11
N LEU A 257 -0.35 -7.13 2.06
CA LEU A 257 -0.40 -8.58 1.91
C LEU A 257 0.15 -9.07 0.57
N ARG A 258 -0.20 -8.41 -0.54
CA ARG A 258 0.31 -8.75 -1.87
C ARG A 258 1.82 -8.67 -1.89
N LEU A 259 2.37 -7.61 -1.29
CA LEU A 259 3.81 -7.43 -1.17
C LEU A 259 4.47 -8.57 -0.35
N ASP A 260 3.88 -8.94 0.80
CA ASP A 260 4.38 -10.04 1.64
C ASP A 260 4.28 -11.40 0.94
N LEU A 261 3.19 -11.65 0.19
CA LEU A 261 3.02 -12.86 -0.62
C LEU A 261 4.03 -12.92 -1.77
N ALA A 262 4.27 -11.82 -2.48
CA ALA A 262 5.27 -11.77 -3.54
C ALA A 262 6.66 -12.10 -3.00
N ASN A 263 7.05 -11.48 -1.87
CA ASN A 263 8.30 -11.78 -1.18
C ASN A 263 8.41 -13.25 -0.74
N TYR A 264 7.31 -13.80 -0.20
CA TYR A 264 7.25 -15.21 0.21
C TYR A 264 7.42 -16.15 -1.00
N LEU A 265 6.74 -15.90 -2.12
CA LEU A 265 6.80 -16.74 -3.31
C LEU A 265 8.17 -16.67 -4.00
N ASP A 266 8.79 -15.50 -4.08
CA ASP A 266 10.12 -15.32 -4.70
C ASP A 266 11.24 -15.99 -3.89
N SER A 267 11.04 -16.15 -2.57
CA SER A 267 12.00 -16.87 -1.70
C SER A 267 11.96 -18.40 -1.87
N HIS A 268 11.00 -18.94 -2.64
CA HIS A 268 10.89 -20.38 -2.88
C HIS A 268 11.64 -20.80 -4.16
N PRO A 269 12.61 -21.73 -4.08
CA PRO A 269 13.57 -22.03 -5.15
C PRO A 269 12.98 -22.64 -6.44
N ASN A 270 11.67 -22.92 -6.49
CA ASN A 270 10.99 -23.54 -7.63
C ASN A 270 9.94 -22.65 -8.30
N VAL A 271 9.87 -21.37 -7.94
CA VAL A 271 8.92 -20.42 -8.55
C VAL A 271 9.68 -19.56 -9.56
N LEU A 272 9.62 -19.91 -10.85
CA LEU A 272 9.99 -19.03 -11.96
C LEU A 272 8.92 -17.94 -12.16
N ALA A 273 8.52 -17.26 -11.09
CA ALA A 273 7.69 -16.08 -11.17
C ALA A 273 8.49 -14.95 -10.56
N SER A 274 8.77 -13.91 -11.36
CA SER A 274 9.24 -12.65 -10.82
C SER A 274 8.07 -11.98 -10.10
N GLY A 275 7.62 -12.50 -8.95
CA GLY A 275 6.50 -11.92 -8.19
C GLY A 275 6.78 -10.45 -7.87
N LEU A 276 8.01 -10.13 -7.44
CA LEU A 276 8.47 -8.75 -7.30
C LEU A 276 8.50 -7.98 -8.62
N GLY A 277 9.03 -8.58 -9.69
CA GLY A 277 9.17 -7.91 -11.00
C GLY A 277 7.82 -7.52 -11.56
N SER A 278 6.87 -8.46 -11.59
CA SER A 278 5.51 -8.26 -12.08
C SER A 278 4.68 -7.35 -11.16
N TYR A 279 4.92 -7.35 -9.84
CA TYR A 279 4.30 -6.38 -8.93
C TYR A 279 4.85 -4.96 -9.15
N LEU A 280 6.17 -4.81 -9.26
CA LEU A 280 6.82 -3.52 -9.49
C LEU A 280 6.45 -2.91 -10.84
N GLU A 281 6.29 -3.74 -11.89
CA GLU A 281 5.84 -3.29 -13.21
C GLU A 281 4.40 -2.76 -13.21
N ARG A 282 3.54 -3.22 -12.29
CA ARG A 282 2.12 -2.79 -12.20
C ARG A 282 1.88 -1.63 -11.23
N VAL A 283 2.81 -1.37 -10.31
CA VAL A 283 2.71 -0.26 -9.33
C VAL A 283 3.30 1.05 -9.89
N GLN A 284 4.01 0.99 -11.03
CA GLN A 284 4.46 2.15 -11.82
C GLN A 284 3.37 2.66 -12.76
#